data_AF-A0A9D9GWX6-F1
#
_entry.id   AF-A0A9D9GWX6-F1
#
_cell.length_a   1.000
_cell.length_b   1.000
_cell.length_c   1.000
_cell.angle_alpha   90.00
_cell.angle_beta   90.00
_cell.angle_gamma   90.00
#
_symmetry.space_group_name_H-M   'P 1'
#
loop_
_entity.id
_entity.type
_entity.pdbx_description
1 polymer ?
#
loop_
_entity_poly.entity_id
_entity_poly.type
_entity_poly.pdbx_seq_one_letter_code
_entity_poly.pdbx_strand_id
1 'polypeptide(L)'
;MKINKIFNNIQKRIDIAKYNKHQKEINELVNTSRMKMDSDAYNQIDMARETIANFARKNCVNVDIYDTSETMAFTKQINPEIEKTLGDNITIRVTDMLNGKSKEVMMPADTSKEYVFERKNSRILHNTDSGTEYIYQGHFTSEDNFLKTVYRHISNLTSAIKGKKS
;
A
#
# COMPACT_ATOMS: atom_id res chain seq x y z
N MET A 1 16.85 46.56 -6.67
CA MET A 1 15.76 45.82 -7.39
C MET A 1 16.23 44.65 -8.26
N LYS A 2 17.41 44.68 -8.92
CA LYS A 2 17.91 43.54 -9.74
C LYS A 2 18.44 42.36 -8.90
N ILE A 3 19.13 42.66 -7.80
CA ILE A 3 19.71 41.65 -6.89
C ILE A 3 18.62 40.78 -6.23
N ASN A 4 17.52 41.38 -5.77
CA ASN A 4 16.40 40.63 -5.19
C ASN A 4 15.75 39.67 -6.20
N LYS A 5 15.67 40.06 -7.48
CA LYS A 5 15.20 39.16 -8.55
C LYS A 5 16.14 37.97 -8.75
N ILE A 6 17.45 38.19 -8.66
CA ILE A 6 18.47 37.13 -8.76
C ILE A 6 18.33 36.16 -7.59
N PHE A 7 18.26 36.66 -6.34
CA PHE A 7 18.06 35.82 -5.17
C PHE A 7 16.76 35.00 -5.23
N ASN A 8 15.65 35.61 -5.65
CA ASN A 8 14.38 34.91 -5.82
C ASN A 8 14.47 33.78 -6.87
N ASN A 9 15.21 33.99 -7.96
CA ASN A 9 15.41 32.96 -8.98
C ASN A 9 16.28 31.81 -8.48
N ILE A 10 17.32 32.10 -7.70
CA ILE A 10 18.17 31.09 -7.06
C ILE A 10 17.34 30.25 -6.09
N GLN A 11 16.55 30.89 -5.23
CA GLN A 11 15.72 30.19 -4.26
C GLN A 11 14.72 29.25 -4.95
N LYS A 12 14.02 29.72 -5.98
CA LYS A 12 13.12 28.88 -6.79
C LYS A 12 13.81 27.64 -7.36
N ARG A 13 15.04 27.78 -7.88
CA ARG A 13 15.80 26.63 -8.41
C ARG A 13 16.15 25.63 -7.32
N ILE A 14 16.56 26.11 -6.14
CA ILE A 14 16.84 25.26 -4.97
C ILE A 14 15.58 24.49 -4.55
N ASP A 15 14.43 25.17 -4.50
CA ASP A 15 13.17 24.55 -4.08
C ASP A 15 12.71 23.49 -5.09
N ILE A 16 12.81 23.77 -6.40
CA ILE A 16 12.53 22.79 -7.46
C ILE A 16 13.46 21.57 -7.34
N ALA A 17 14.76 21.79 -7.11
CA ALA A 17 15.71 20.69 -6.98
C ALA A 17 15.41 19.80 -5.76
N LYS A 18 15.05 20.41 -4.62
CA LYS A 18 14.63 19.68 -3.42
C LYS A 18 13.36 18.87 -3.66
N TYR A 19 12.35 19.48 -4.28
CA TYR A 19 11.10 18.80 -4.65
C TYR A 19 11.36 17.61 -5.57
N ASN A 20 12.14 17.80 -6.65
CA ASN A 20 12.45 16.73 -7.59
C ASN A 20 13.21 15.57 -6.93
N LYS A 21 14.16 15.88 -6.03
CA LYS A 21 14.88 14.86 -5.26
C LYS A 21 13.91 14.06 -4.38
N HIS A 22 13.04 14.74 -3.65
CA HIS A 22 12.05 14.11 -2.79
C HIS A 22 11.08 13.21 -3.58
N GLN A 23 10.58 13.69 -4.73
CA GLN A 23 9.72 12.88 -5.60
C GLN A 23 10.45 11.65 -6.14
N LYS A 24 11.73 11.77 -6.49
CA LYS A 24 12.55 10.63 -6.92
C LYS A 24 12.67 9.58 -5.82
N GLU A 25 12.96 10.00 -4.58
CA GLU A 25 13.05 9.10 -3.43
C GLU A 25 11.72 8.40 -3.13
N ILE A 26 10.58 9.08 -3.31
CA ILE A 26 9.25 8.46 -3.19
C ILE A 26 9.04 7.44 -4.30
N ASN A 27 9.32 7.79 -5.55
CA ASN A 27 9.10 6.92 -6.71
C ASN A 27 9.98 5.65 -6.70
N GLU A 28 11.14 5.70 -6.05
CA GLU A 28 11.99 4.52 -5.81
C GLU A 28 11.36 3.52 -4.81
N LEU A 29 10.47 4.00 -3.93
CA LEU A 29 9.83 3.21 -2.88
C LEU A 29 8.39 2.81 -3.22
N VAL A 30 7.66 3.67 -3.94
CA VAL A 30 6.26 3.48 -4.29
C VAL A 30 6.07 3.80 -5.77
N ASN A 31 5.68 2.79 -6.53
CA ASN A 31 5.47 2.90 -7.96
C ASN A 31 4.00 2.67 -8.31
N THR A 32 3.38 3.69 -8.88
CA THR A 32 1.98 3.70 -9.33
C THR A 32 1.86 3.93 -10.83
N SER A 33 2.96 3.85 -11.59
CA SER A 33 3.01 4.26 -12.99
C SER A 33 2.14 3.42 -13.93
N ARG A 34 1.67 2.26 -13.46
CA ARG A 34 0.83 1.30 -14.21
C ARG A 34 -0.61 1.27 -13.68
N MET A 35 -1.02 2.34 -13.02
CA MET A 35 -2.42 2.57 -12.67
C MET A 35 -3.04 3.55 -13.67
N LYS A 36 -4.32 3.37 -13.95
CA LYS A 36 -5.17 4.34 -14.66
C LYS A 36 -5.24 5.65 -13.88
N MET A 37 -4.57 6.68 -14.42
CA MET A 37 -4.43 8.01 -13.79
C MET A 37 -5.76 8.74 -13.59
N ASP A 38 -6.80 8.39 -14.35
CA ASP A 38 -8.14 8.95 -14.26
C ASP A 38 -9.04 8.24 -13.22
N SER A 39 -8.55 7.15 -12.61
CA SER A 39 -9.30 6.42 -11.59
C SER A 39 -9.27 7.11 -10.22
N ASP A 40 -10.36 6.99 -9.46
CA ASP A 40 -10.41 7.49 -8.08
C ASP A 40 -9.41 6.75 -7.17
N ALA A 41 -9.23 5.44 -7.40
CA ALA A 41 -8.23 4.64 -6.70
C ALA A 41 -6.81 5.22 -6.85
N TYR A 42 -6.43 5.60 -8.08
CA TYR A 42 -5.15 6.28 -8.32
C TYR A 42 -5.05 7.58 -7.53
N ASN A 43 -6.07 8.45 -7.58
CA ASN A 43 -6.04 9.73 -6.88
C ASN A 43 -5.88 9.54 -5.37
N GLN A 44 -6.60 8.59 -4.76
CA GLN A 44 -6.47 8.31 -3.33
C GLN A 44 -5.07 7.78 -2.97
N ILE A 45 -4.53 6.84 -3.76
CA ILE A 45 -3.19 6.29 -3.55
C ILE A 45 -2.12 7.36 -3.75
N ASP A 46 -2.26 8.23 -4.76
CA ASP A 46 -1.31 9.31 -5.03
C ASP A 46 -1.27 10.32 -3.87
N MET A 47 -2.43 10.68 -3.31
CA MET A 47 -2.52 11.49 -2.09
C MET A 47 -1.85 10.82 -0.88
N ALA A 48 -1.90 9.48 -0.80
CA ALA A 48 -1.30 8.72 0.28
C ALA A 48 0.16 8.31 0.03
N ARG A 49 0.72 8.60 -1.15
CA ARG A 49 1.97 8.00 -1.66
C ARG A 49 3.17 8.26 -0.74
N GLU A 50 3.28 9.46 -0.18
CA GLU A 50 4.34 9.81 0.76
C GLU A 50 4.26 8.98 2.05
N THR A 51 3.05 8.79 2.59
CA THR A 51 2.84 7.99 3.80
C THR A 51 3.16 6.50 3.54
N ILE A 52 2.84 5.98 2.35
CA ILE A 52 3.23 4.63 1.93
C ILE A 52 4.76 4.54 1.82
N ALA A 53 5.40 5.53 1.21
CA ALA A 53 6.86 5.58 1.06
C ALA A 53 7.57 5.63 2.43
N ASN A 54 7.02 6.36 3.40
CA ASN A 54 7.56 6.42 4.75
C ASN A 54 7.51 5.05 5.45
N PHE A 55 6.40 4.31 5.31
CA PHE A 55 6.31 2.93 5.78
C PHE A 55 7.31 2.02 5.05
N ALA A 56 7.39 2.11 3.73
CA ALA A 56 8.25 1.29 2.88
C ALA A 56 9.74 1.49 3.22
N ARG A 57 10.16 2.75 3.38
CA ARG A 57 11.51 3.13 3.81
C ARG A 57 11.88 2.52 5.15
N LYS A 58 10.99 2.64 6.15
CA LYS A 58 11.21 2.10 7.50
C LYS A 58 11.39 0.58 7.51
N ASN A 59 10.71 -0.11 6.60
CA ASN A 59 10.73 -1.57 6.51
C ASN A 59 11.71 -2.11 5.45
N CYS A 60 12.42 -1.24 4.73
CA CYS A 60 13.34 -1.61 3.65
C CYS A 60 12.65 -2.52 2.62
N VAL A 61 11.53 -2.02 2.09
CA VAL A 61 10.74 -2.62 1.02
C VAL A 61 10.41 -1.58 -0.05
N ASN A 62 10.11 -2.04 -1.26
CA ASN A 62 9.40 -1.24 -2.27
C ASN A 62 7.96 -1.74 -2.40
N VAL A 63 7.09 -0.89 -2.97
CA VAL A 63 5.68 -1.16 -3.18
C VAL A 63 5.33 -0.79 -4.62
N ASP A 64 4.91 -1.77 -5.42
CA ASP A 64 4.31 -1.52 -6.72
C ASP A 64 2.79 -1.67 -6.60
N ILE A 65 2.03 -0.68 -7.08
CA ILE A 65 0.58 -0.74 -7.18
C ILE A 65 0.20 -0.49 -8.63
N TYR A 66 -0.59 -1.40 -9.20
CA TYR A 66 -0.92 -1.37 -10.62
C TYR A 66 -2.27 -2.02 -10.88
N ASP A 67 -2.88 -1.68 -12.01
CA ASP A 67 -4.14 -2.29 -12.41
C ASP A 67 -3.92 -3.78 -12.73
N THR A 68 -4.79 -4.64 -12.22
CA THR A 68 -4.56 -6.10 -12.32
C THR A 68 -4.58 -6.58 -13.78
N SER A 69 -5.29 -5.89 -14.66
CA SER A 69 -5.28 -6.14 -16.11
C SER A 69 -3.88 -6.03 -16.74
N GLU A 70 -2.99 -5.19 -16.20
CA GLU A 70 -1.61 -5.01 -16.71
C GLU A 70 -0.74 -6.26 -16.48
N THR A 71 -1.05 -7.07 -15.46
CA THR A 71 -0.33 -8.32 -15.17
C THR A 71 -0.52 -9.37 -16.27
N MET A 72 -1.60 -9.25 -17.05
CA MET A 72 -2.11 -10.29 -17.95
C MET A 72 -1.97 -9.93 -19.44
N ALA A 73 -1.49 -8.73 -19.76
CA ALA A 73 -1.23 -8.30 -21.15
C ALA A 73 -0.20 -9.20 -21.89
N PHE A 74 0.51 -10.07 -21.17
CA PHE A 74 1.44 -11.05 -21.75
C PHE A 74 0.79 -12.35 -22.23
N THR A 75 -0.42 -12.69 -21.77
CA THR A 75 -1.12 -13.93 -22.15
C THR A 75 -2.20 -13.61 -23.18
N LYS A 76 -1.86 -13.73 -24.47
CA LYS A 76 -2.81 -13.65 -25.58
C LYS A 76 -3.93 -14.68 -25.37
N GLN A 77 -5.17 -14.21 -25.39
CA GLN A 77 -6.45 -14.91 -25.15
C GLN A 77 -6.86 -15.03 -23.69
N ILE A 78 -7.52 -13.99 -23.20
CA ILE A 78 -8.32 -14.04 -21.96
C ILE A 78 -9.78 -13.79 -22.33
N ASN A 79 -10.69 -14.50 -21.68
CA ASN A 79 -12.12 -14.33 -21.83
C ASN A 79 -12.50 -12.88 -21.43
N PRO A 80 -13.30 -12.14 -22.23
CA PRO A 80 -13.76 -10.78 -21.92
C PRO A 80 -14.38 -10.61 -20.52
N GLU A 81 -15.02 -11.64 -19.96
CA GLU A 81 -15.59 -11.58 -18.61
C GLU A 81 -14.50 -11.57 -17.52
N ILE A 82 -13.39 -12.27 -17.75
CA ILE A 82 -12.23 -12.28 -16.87
C ILE A 82 -11.50 -10.93 -16.98
N GLU A 83 -11.37 -10.39 -18.20
CA GLU A 83 -10.80 -9.07 -18.42
C GLU A 83 -11.58 -7.97 -17.68
N LYS A 84 -12.92 -8.02 -17.74
CA LYS A 84 -13.78 -7.10 -16.99
C LYS A 84 -13.61 -7.25 -15.48
N THR A 85 -13.62 -8.48 -14.97
CA THR A 85 -13.46 -8.74 -13.52
C THR A 85 -12.09 -8.28 -13.02
N LEU A 86 -11.03 -8.47 -13.80
CA LEU A 86 -9.68 -8.02 -13.45
C LEU A 86 -9.50 -6.50 -13.60
N GLY A 87 -10.21 -5.87 -14.54
CA GLY A 87 -10.16 -4.43 -14.79
C GLY A 87 -10.63 -3.56 -13.62
N ASP A 88 -11.46 -4.13 -12.74
CA ASP A 88 -12.00 -3.48 -11.54
C ASP A 88 -11.15 -3.72 -10.28
N ASN A 89 -9.97 -4.34 -10.43
CA ASN A 89 -9.08 -4.68 -9.33
C ASN A 89 -7.69 -4.05 -9.49
N ILE A 90 -7.08 -3.68 -8.37
CA ILE A 90 -5.66 -3.35 -8.28
C ILE A 90 -4.87 -4.51 -7.70
N THR A 91 -3.61 -4.63 -8.12
CA THR A 91 -2.64 -5.52 -7.52
C THR A 91 -1.61 -4.70 -6.75
N ILE A 92 -1.37 -5.11 -5.51
CA ILE A 92 -0.35 -4.53 -4.64
C ILE A 92 0.75 -5.57 -4.48
N ARG A 93 1.97 -5.22 -4.89
CA ARG A 93 3.16 -6.04 -4.73
C ARG A 93 4.12 -5.35 -3.78
N VAL A 94 4.67 -6.10 -2.84
CA VAL A 94 5.73 -5.63 -1.95
C VAL A 94 6.98 -6.48 -2.19
N THR A 95 8.12 -5.83 -2.43
CA THR A 95 9.42 -6.51 -2.59
C THR A 95 10.38 -6.07 -1.50
N ASP A 96 11.05 -7.04 -0.89
CA ASP A 96 12.15 -6.81 0.04
C ASP A 96 13.39 -6.32 -0.73
N MET A 97 13.86 -5.11 -0.41
CA MET A 97 14.98 -4.49 -1.11
C MET A 97 16.33 -5.19 -0.85
N LEU A 98 16.44 -5.99 0.21
CA LEU A 98 17.69 -6.65 0.59
C LEU A 98 17.89 -8.00 -0.11
N ASN A 99 16.82 -8.75 -0.32
CA ASN A 99 16.88 -10.12 -0.84
C ASN A 99 16.03 -10.35 -2.10
N GLY A 100 15.29 -9.35 -2.57
CA GLY A 100 14.47 -9.41 -3.78
C GLY A 100 13.21 -10.27 -3.65
N LYS A 101 12.88 -10.83 -2.47
CA LYS A 101 11.65 -11.61 -2.27
C LYS A 101 10.44 -10.69 -2.39
N SER A 102 9.47 -11.10 -3.20
CA SER A 102 8.22 -10.38 -3.37
C SER A 102 7.01 -11.25 -3.06
N LYS A 103 5.93 -10.57 -2.67
CA LYS A 103 4.58 -11.14 -2.63
C LYS A 103 3.59 -10.08 -3.10
N GLU A 104 2.45 -10.54 -3.60
CA GLU A 104 1.40 -9.69 -4.10
C GLU A 104 0.03 -10.14 -3.63
N VAL A 105 -0.91 -9.20 -3.67
CA VAL A 105 -2.33 -9.43 -3.37
C VAL A 105 -3.17 -8.57 -4.31
N MET A 106 -4.30 -9.12 -4.72
CA MET A 106 -5.30 -8.43 -5.52
C MET A 106 -6.42 -7.93 -4.60
N MET A 107 -6.90 -6.71 -4.85
CA MET A 107 -8.09 -6.18 -4.18
C MET A 107 -8.93 -5.33 -5.15
N PRO A 108 -10.24 -5.19 -4.91
CA PRO A 108 -11.07 -4.29 -5.69
C PRO A 108 -10.54 -2.85 -5.65
N ALA A 109 -10.60 -2.17 -6.79
CA ALA A 109 -10.28 -0.76 -6.94
C ALA A 109 -11.43 0.15 -6.49
N ASP A 110 -12.53 -0.42 -5.99
CA ASP A 110 -13.69 0.31 -5.50
C ASP A 110 -13.35 1.06 -4.21
N THR A 111 -13.30 2.38 -4.33
CA THR A 111 -12.98 3.30 -3.25
C THR A 111 -14.17 3.64 -2.35
N SER A 112 -15.38 3.35 -2.80
CA SER A 112 -16.63 3.56 -2.05
C SER A 112 -16.98 2.36 -1.16
N LYS A 113 -16.35 1.21 -1.43
CA LYS A 113 -16.55 -0.02 -0.68
C LYS A 113 -15.94 0.04 0.71
N GLU A 114 -16.70 -0.40 1.70
CA GLU A 114 -16.21 -0.71 3.03
C GLU A 114 -15.71 -2.16 3.09
N TYR A 115 -14.54 -2.35 3.66
CA TYR A 115 -13.88 -3.65 3.78
C TYR A 115 -13.95 -4.11 5.24
N VAL A 116 -14.55 -5.27 5.48
CA VAL A 116 -14.59 -5.85 6.83
C VAL A 116 -13.24 -6.49 7.12
N PHE A 117 -12.54 -5.96 8.11
CA PHE A 117 -11.31 -6.53 8.63
C PHE A 117 -11.59 -7.24 9.96
N GLU A 118 -11.18 -8.49 10.05
CA GLU A 118 -11.29 -9.29 11.27
C GLU A 118 -9.91 -9.68 11.80
N ARG A 119 -9.69 -9.50 13.10
CA ARG A 119 -8.49 -9.99 13.79
C ARG A 119 -8.88 -10.77 15.03
N LYS A 120 -8.35 -11.99 15.12
CA LYS A 120 -8.45 -12.80 16.34
C LYS A 120 -7.54 -12.22 17.41
N ASN A 121 -8.06 -12.11 18.63
CA ASN A 121 -7.30 -11.73 19.80
C ASN A 121 -7.52 -12.77 20.88
N SER A 122 -6.43 -13.39 21.35
CA SER A 122 -6.48 -14.33 22.46
C SER A 122 -6.10 -13.60 23.75
N ARG A 123 -6.95 -13.70 24.77
CA ARG A 123 -6.69 -13.16 26.11
C ARG A 123 -6.77 -14.30 27.12
N ILE A 124 -5.88 -14.28 28.10
CA ILE A 124 -5.96 -15.19 29.25
C ILE A 124 -6.96 -14.57 30.23
N LEU A 125 -8.00 -15.33 30.57
CA LEU A 125 -8.98 -14.96 31.58
C LEU A 125 -8.81 -15.89 32.79
N HIS A 126 -8.94 -15.30 33.98
CA HIS A 126 -8.89 -16.04 35.23
C HIS A 126 -10.30 -16.38 35.68
N ASN A 127 -10.57 -17.66 35.92
CA ASN A 127 -11.82 -18.08 36.56
C ASN A 127 -11.63 -18.05 38.09
N THR A 128 -12.31 -17.11 38.74
CA THR A 128 -12.24 -16.90 40.19
C THR A 128 -12.80 -18.07 41.00
N ASP A 129 -13.70 -18.87 40.43
CA ASP A 129 -14.39 -19.95 41.16
C ASP A 129 -13.57 -21.25 41.18
N SER A 130 -12.82 -21.53 40.11
CA SER A 130 -12.00 -22.74 39.98
C SER A 130 -10.49 -22.48 40.18
N GLY A 131 -10.07 -21.22 40.28
CA GLY A 131 -8.67 -20.83 40.38
C GLY A 131 -7.84 -21.12 39.11
N THR A 132 -8.50 -21.45 38.00
CA THR A 132 -7.86 -21.85 36.74
C THR A 132 -7.86 -20.73 35.71
N GLU A 133 -6.81 -20.65 34.92
CA GLU A 133 -6.72 -19.75 33.77
C GLU A 133 -7.19 -20.45 32.49
N TYR A 134 -7.91 -19.74 31.62
CA TYR A 134 -8.30 -20.23 30.32
C TYR A 134 -8.05 -19.20 29.22
N ILE A 135 -7.80 -19.67 28.01
CA ILE A 135 -7.60 -18.81 26.84
C ILE A 135 -8.98 -18.51 26.24
N TYR A 136 -9.36 -17.24 26.26
CA TYR A 136 -10.53 -16.74 25.56
C TYR A 136 -10.11 -16.15 24.21
N GLN A 137 -10.78 -16.58 23.12
CA GLN A 137 -10.59 -16.01 21.78
C GLN A 137 -11.70 -15.01 21.47
N GLY A 138 -11.35 -13.73 21.49
CA GLY A 138 -12.19 -12.65 20.96
C GLY A 138 -11.91 -12.39 19.48
N HIS A 139 -12.87 -11.77 18.82
CA HIS A 139 -12.74 -11.25 17.45
C HIS A 139 -12.90 -9.74 17.48
N PHE A 140 -11.92 -9.02 16.93
CA PHE A 140 -12.05 -7.60 16.64
C PHE A 140 -12.44 -7.45 15.18
N THR A 141 -13.58 -6.81 14.94
CA THR A 141 -14.02 -6.44 13.60
C THR A 141 -13.91 -4.93 13.44
N SER A 142 -13.46 -4.48 12.28
CA SER A 142 -13.46 -3.06 11.91
C SER A 142 -13.78 -2.91 10.44
N GLU A 143 -14.61 -1.93 10.12
CA GLU A 143 -14.78 -1.47 8.75
C GLU A 143 -13.62 -0.56 8.38
N ASP A 144 -12.97 -0.90 7.28
CA ASP A 144 -11.86 -0.14 6.73
C ASP A 144 -12.27 0.48 5.39
N ASN A 145 -11.86 1.73 5.20
CA ASN A 145 -11.92 2.36 3.89
C ASN A 145 -10.82 1.80 2.97
N PHE A 146 -10.91 2.14 1.69
CA PHE A 146 -9.97 1.69 0.66
C PHE A 146 -8.50 1.87 1.03
N LEU A 147 -8.08 3.07 1.43
CA LEU A 147 -6.68 3.34 1.77
C LEU A 147 -6.19 2.53 2.97
N LYS A 148 -7.01 2.39 4.02
CA LYS A 148 -6.64 1.59 5.19
C LYS A 148 -6.47 0.12 4.82
N THR A 149 -7.32 -0.39 3.93
CA THR A 149 -7.19 -1.74 3.35
C THR A 149 -5.89 -1.90 2.56
N VAL A 150 -5.55 -0.93 1.71
CA VAL A 150 -4.24 -0.88 0.99
C VAL A 150 -3.07 -0.95 1.98
N TYR A 151 -3.07 -0.13 3.04
CA TYR A 151 -2.03 -0.16 4.07
C TYR A 151 -1.92 -1.52 4.78
N ARG A 152 -3.05 -2.14 5.10
CA ARG A 152 -3.03 -3.47 5.73
C ARG A 152 -2.47 -4.53 4.80
N HIS A 153 -2.83 -4.50 3.53
CA HIS A 153 -2.25 -5.40 2.54
C HIS A 153 -0.74 -5.22 2.47
N ILE A 154 -0.24 -3.98 2.35
CA ILE A 154 1.20 -3.68 2.35
C ILE A 154 1.87 -4.20 3.63
N SER A 155 1.28 -3.95 4.80
CA SER A 155 1.82 -4.39 6.09
C SER A 155 1.86 -5.92 6.23
N ASN A 156 0.80 -6.61 5.79
CA ASN A 156 0.70 -8.06 5.84
C ASN A 156 1.71 -8.71 4.88
N LEU A 157 1.81 -8.20 3.64
CA LEU A 157 2.79 -8.65 2.66
C LEU A 157 4.22 -8.43 3.17
N THR A 158 4.51 -7.27 3.74
CA THR A 158 5.81 -6.94 4.36
C THR A 158 6.15 -7.94 5.46
N SER A 159 5.21 -8.23 6.36
CA SER A 159 5.42 -9.19 7.45
C SER A 159 5.68 -10.60 6.91
N ALA A 160 4.94 -10.99 5.86
CA ALA A 160 5.05 -12.30 5.22
C ALA A 160 6.41 -12.50 4.52
N ILE A 161 6.97 -11.47 3.85
CA ILE A 161 8.28 -11.58 3.18
C ILE A 161 9.45 -11.46 4.17
N LYS A 162 9.30 -10.69 5.25
CA LYS A 162 10.32 -10.53 6.31
C LYS A 162 10.30 -11.66 7.33
N GLY A 163 9.37 -12.62 7.24
CA GLY A 163 9.27 -13.77 8.14
C GLY A 163 8.80 -13.42 9.56
N LYS A 164 8.27 -12.20 9.78
CA LYS A 164 7.61 -11.86 11.05
C LYS A 164 6.19 -12.41 10.99
N LYS A 165 5.87 -13.39 11.82
CA LYS A 165 4.48 -13.86 12.00
C LYS A 165 3.65 -12.69 12.53
N SER A 166 2.60 -12.31 11.78
CA SER A 166 1.58 -11.31 12.14
C SER A 166 0.62 -11.87 13.19
#